data_AF-A0A931YT81-F1
#
_entry.id   AF-A0A931YT81-F1
#
_cell.length_a   1.000
_cell.length_b   1.000
_cell.length_c   1.000
_cell.angle_alpha   90.00
_cell.angle_beta   90.00
_cell.angle_gamma   90.00
#
_symmetry.space_group_name_H-M   'P 1'
#
loop_
_entity.id
_entity.type
_entity.pdbx_description
1 polymer ?
#
loop_
_entity_poly.entity_id
_entity_poly.type
_entity_poly.pdbx_seq_one_letter_code
_entity_poly.pdbx_strand_id
1 'polypeptide(L)'
;MRAYRASEWKAFLRAAGLTVLDQTVVEKTRPWEEWTRRTRMTPEARRDLDAFVRQAPQRCRDAFAFTLAGETIESFADRMLLLRADRD
;
A
#
# COMPACT_ATOMS: atom_id res chain seq x y z
N MET A 1 9.51 5.94 7.09
CA MET A 1 8.50 5.04 7.70
C MET A 1 8.47 3.75 6.89
N ARG A 2 8.42 2.56 7.51
CA ARG A 2 8.46 1.25 6.84
C ARG A 2 7.12 0.53 7.00
N ALA A 3 6.56 0.02 5.90
CA ALA A 3 5.45 -0.92 5.94
C ALA A 3 6.01 -2.34 6.13
N TYR A 4 5.52 -3.07 7.14
CA TYR A 4 5.97 -4.43 7.46
C TYR A 4 5.11 -5.48 6.77
N ARG A 5 5.72 -6.63 6.47
CA ARG A 5 5.01 -7.82 5.96
C ARG A 5 4.13 -8.42 7.06
N ALA A 6 3.12 -9.19 6.66
CA ALA A 6 2.27 -9.92 7.61
C ALA A 6 3.06 -10.87 8.52
N SER A 7 4.09 -11.53 8.00
CA SER A 7 4.97 -12.40 8.80
C SER A 7 5.74 -11.64 9.88
N GLU A 8 6.18 -10.42 9.58
CA GLU A 8 6.89 -9.55 10.54
C GLU A 8 5.93 -9.10 11.64
N TRP A 9 4.72 -8.65 11.29
CA TRP A 9 3.69 -8.31 12.28
C TRP A 9 3.34 -9.48 13.20
N LYS A 10 3.17 -10.69 12.65
CA LYS A 10 2.94 -11.90 13.46
C LYS A 10 4.09 -12.18 14.42
N ALA A 11 5.33 -12.01 13.97
CA ALA A 11 6.50 -12.19 14.83
C ALA A 11 6.53 -11.17 15.97
N PHE A 12 6.21 -9.90 15.69
CA PHE A 12 6.15 -8.85 16.71
C PHE A 12 5.05 -9.11 17.75
N LEU A 13 3.85 -9.51 17.32
CA LEU A 13 2.76 -9.82 18.22
C LEU A 13 3.07 -11.03 19.09
N ARG A 14 3.64 -12.10 18.51
CA ARG A 14 4.08 -13.28 19.28
C ARG A 14 5.16 -12.91 20.30
N ALA A 15 6.14 -12.10 19.92
CA ALA A 15 7.17 -11.63 20.85
C ALA A 15 6.60 -10.79 22.00
N ALA A 16 5.44 -10.17 21.81
CA ALA A 16 4.71 -9.43 22.82
C ALA A 16 3.74 -10.30 23.67
N GLY A 17 3.76 -11.63 23.52
CA GLY A 17 2.88 -12.55 24.25
C GLY A 17 1.43 -12.58 23.72
N LEU A 18 1.23 -12.22 22.44
CA LEU A 18 -0.08 -12.28 21.79
C LEU A 18 -0.10 -13.38 20.73
N THR A 19 -1.22 -14.09 20.65
CA THR A 19 -1.51 -15.06 19.61
C THR A 19 -2.45 -14.42 18.59
N VAL A 20 -2.05 -14.39 17.31
CA VAL A 20 -2.92 -13.92 16.21
C VAL A 20 -3.96 -14.98 15.93
N LEU A 21 -5.22 -14.62 16.15
CA LEU A 21 -6.37 -15.51 15.99
C LEU A 21 -6.95 -15.41 14.58
N ASP A 22 -7.09 -14.19 14.07
CA ASP A 22 -7.55 -13.92 12.71
C ASP A 22 -6.70 -12.87 12.02
N GLN A 23 -6.64 -12.98 10.70
CA GLN A 23 -6.07 -11.95 9.84
C GLN A 23 -6.91 -11.78 8.58
N THR A 24 -6.99 -10.55 8.10
CA THR A 24 -7.52 -10.27 6.77
C THR A 24 -6.71 -9.16 6.10
N VAL A 25 -6.65 -9.21 4.77
CA VAL A 25 -6.09 -8.14 3.96
C VAL A 25 -7.25 -7.29 3.47
N VAL A 26 -7.20 -6.01 3.81
CA VAL A 26 -8.16 -5.02 3.35
C VAL A 26 -7.49 -4.23 2.23
N GLU A 27 -8.11 -4.22 1.06
CA GLU A 27 -7.68 -3.41 -0.05
C GLU A 27 -8.43 -2.07 -0.05
N LYS A 28 -7.72 -0.98 -0.32
CA LYS A 28 -8.35 0.33 -0.46
C LYS A 28 -7.82 1.06 -1.68
N THR A 29 -8.74 1.32 -2.60
CA THR A 29 -8.50 2.16 -3.76
C THR A 29 -8.31 3.62 -3.34
N ARG A 30 -7.30 4.25 -3.91
CA ARG A 30 -6.91 5.64 -3.66
C ARG A 30 -6.94 6.39 -4.99
N PRO A 31 -7.78 7.43 -5.12
CA PRO A 31 -7.66 8.37 -6.23
C PRO A 31 -6.27 9.00 -6.21
N TRP A 32 -5.57 8.94 -7.35
CA TRP A 32 -4.15 9.31 -7.44
C TRP A 32 -3.92 10.77 -7.10
N GLU A 33 -4.74 11.66 -7.67
CA GLU A 33 -4.66 13.11 -7.47
C GLU A 33 -4.95 13.53 -6.03
N GLU A 34 -6.00 12.95 -5.44
CA GLU A 34 -6.34 13.23 -4.05
C GLU A 34 -5.22 12.77 -3.11
N TRP A 35 -4.68 11.57 -3.36
CA TRP A 35 -3.66 10.97 -2.52
C TRP A 35 -2.35 11.75 -2.54
N THR A 36 -1.81 12.11 -3.71
CA THR A 36 -0.55 12.86 -3.79
C THR A 36 -0.65 14.26 -3.23
N ARG A 37 -1.79 14.95 -3.48
CA ARG A 37 -2.08 16.26 -2.89
C ARG A 37 -2.12 16.17 -1.37
N ARG A 38 -2.78 15.15 -0.81
CA ARG A 38 -2.83 14.93 0.64
C ARG A 38 -1.46 14.63 1.24
N THR A 39 -0.59 13.94 0.53
CA THR A 39 0.80 13.70 0.95
C THR A 39 1.73 14.91 0.77
N ARG A 40 1.23 16.03 0.23
CA ARG A 40 1.97 17.30 0.05
C ARG A 40 3.26 17.12 -0.76
N MET A 41 3.22 16.34 -1.82
CA MET A 41 4.35 16.18 -2.73
C MET A 41 4.68 17.51 -3.43
N THR A 42 5.97 17.78 -3.65
CA THR A 42 6.38 18.87 -4.55
C THR A 42 6.02 18.50 -5.99
N PRO A 43 5.88 19.50 -6.90
CA PRO A 43 5.63 19.21 -8.31
C PRO A 43 6.69 18.30 -8.95
N GLU A 44 7.96 18.45 -8.57
CA GLU A 44 9.08 17.63 -9.04
C GLU A 44 8.89 16.17 -8.62
N ALA A 45 8.68 15.93 -7.32
CA ALA A 45 8.49 14.59 -6.78
C ALA A 45 7.25 13.90 -7.37
N ARG A 46 6.18 14.66 -7.64
CA ARG A 46 5.00 14.14 -8.32
C ARG A 46 5.31 13.70 -9.76
N ARG A 47 6.02 14.53 -10.54
CA ARG A 47 6.41 14.17 -11.91
C ARG A 47 7.28 12.91 -11.95
N ASP A 48 8.25 12.81 -11.06
CA ASP A 48 9.14 11.64 -10.97
C ASP A 48 8.37 10.37 -10.60
N LEU A 49 7.44 10.47 -9.65
CA LEU A 49 6.58 9.35 -9.26
C LEU A 49 5.64 8.92 -10.39
N ASP A 50 5.06 9.87 -11.11
CA ASP A 50 4.20 9.58 -12.28
C ASP A 50 4.99 8.86 -13.38
N ALA A 51 6.21 9.31 -13.67
CA ALA A 51 7.10 8.64 -14.60
C ALA A 51 7.47 7.23 -14.14
N PHE A 52 7.83 7.07 -12.86
CA PHE A 52 8.17 5.78 -12.25
C PHE A 52 7.05 4.75 -12.39
N VAL A 53 5.80 5.13 -12.07
CA VAL A 53 4.64 4.24 -12.18
C VAL A 53 4.35 3.86 -13.63
N ARG A 54 4.42 4.82 -14.56
CA ARG A 54 4.21 4.56 -15.99
C ARG A 54 5.26 3.62 -16.58
N GLN A 55 6.52 3.74 -16.16
CA GLN A 55 7.63 2.91 -16.64
C GLN A 55 7.72 1.55 -15.95
N ALA A 56 6.99 1.34 -14.84
CA ALA A 56 7.02 0.09 -14.10
C ALA A 56 6.56 -1.10 -14.97
N PRO A 57 7.16 -2.30 -14.81
CA PRO A 57 6.66 -3.49 -15.49
C PRO A 57 5.18 -3.75 -15.21
N GLN A 58 4.44 -4.33 -16.16
CA GLN A 58 3.00 -4.59 -16.02
C GLN A 58 2.67 -5.33 -14.72
N ARG A 59 3.43 -6.40 -14.39
CA ARG A 59 3.27 -7.15 -13.13
C ARG A 59 3.34 -6.29 -11.87
N CYS A 60 4.12 -5.20 -11.89
CA CYS A 60 4.22 -4.28 -10.77
C CYS A 60 3.00 -3.36 -10.70
N ARG A 61 2.52 -2.89 -11.86
CA ARG A 61 1.27 -2.11 -11.91
C ARG A 61 0.07 -2.92 -11.44
N ASP A 62 -0.03 -4.17 -11.89
CA ASP A 62 -1.08 -5.11 -11.48
C ASP A 62 -1.02 -5.40 -9.98
N ALA A 63 0.18 -5.58 -9.44
CA ALA A 63 0.38 -5.86 -8.02
C ALA A 63 -0.19 -4.77 -7.09
N PHE A 64 -0.28 -3.54 -7.57
CA PHE A 64 -0.85 -2.38 -6.86
C PHE A 64 -2.16 -1.88 -7.48
N ALA A 65 -2.76 -2.65 -8.40
CA ALA A 65 -4.00 -2.31 -9.10
C ALA A 65 -4.02 -0.87 -9.66
N PHE A 66 -2.93 -0.45 -10.28
CA PHE A 66 -2.88 0.87 -10.91
C PHE A 66 -3.84 0.95 -12.10
N THR A 67 -4.71 1.97 -12.12
CA THR A 67 -5.57 2.29 -13.27
C THR A 67 -5.02 3.52 -13.99
N LEU A 68 -4.89 3.40 -15.31
CA LEU A 68 -4.34 4.46 -16.17
C LEU A 68 -5.33 4.80 -17.28
N ALA A 69 -5.52 6.09 -17.54
CA ALA A 69 -6.21 6.64 -18.70
C ALA A 69 -5.18 7.34 -19.59
N GLY A 70 -4.62 6.58 -20.54
CA GLY A 70 -3.48 7.04 -21.36
C GLY A 70 -2.25 7.29 -20.49
N GLU A 71 -1.80 8.54 -20.44
CA GLU A 71 -0.66 8.95 -19.59
C GLU A 71 -1.06 9.34 -18.17
N THR A 72 -2.36 9.44 -17.89
CA THR A 72 -2.86 9.85 -16.58
C THR A 72 -3.04 8.63 -15.68
N ILE A 73 -2.44 8.66 -14.49
CA ILE A 73 -2.71 7.66 -13.46
C ILE A 73 -3.95 8.12 -12.69
N GLU A 74 -4.98 7.28 -12.65
CA GLU A 74 -6.26 7.62 -12.03
C GLU A 74 -6.33 7.13 -10.58
N SER A 75 -5.87 5.91 -10.32
CA SER A 75 -5.92 5.32 -8.99
C SER A 75 -4.90 4.20 -8.80
N PHE A 76 -4.72 3.80 -7.55
CA PHE A 76 -4.02 2.58 -7.15
C PHE A 76 -4.71 1.99 -5.92
N ALA A 77 -4.37 0.75 -5.58
CA ALA A 77 -4.83 0.10 -4.35
C ALA A 77 -3.68 -0.08 -3.36
N ASP A 78 -3.88 0.37 -2.12
CA ASP A 78 -3.04 -0.04 -1.00
C ASP A 78 -3.63 -1.27 -0.30
N ARG A 79 -2.74 -2.10 0.28
CA ARG A 79 -3.13 -3.27 1.06
C ARG A 79 -2.80 -3.02 2.51
N MET A 80 -3.81 -3.14 3.36
CA MET A 80 -3.70 -3.04 4.80
C MET A 80 -3.92 -4.43 5.41
N LEU A 81 -3.24 -4.69 6.52
CA LEU A 81 -3.43 -5.91 7.30
C LEU A 81 -4.27 -5.57 8.53
N LEU A 82 -5.41 -6.23 8.68
CA LEU A 82 -6.21 -6.20 9.91
C LEU A 82 -5.96 -7.50 10.67
N LEU A 83 -5.53 -7.38 11.93
CA LEU A 83 -5.19 -8.50 12.79
C LEU A 83 -6.06 -8.48 14.04
N ARG A 84 -6.63 -9.64 14.38
CA ARG A 84 -7.20 -9.89 15.70
C ARG A 84 -6.23 -10.78 16.46
N ALA A 85 -5.76 -10.31 17.60
CA ALA A 85 -4.85 -11.04 18.47
C ALA A 85 -5.32 -10.92 19.91
N ASP A 86 -5.06 -11.96 20.69
CA ASP A 86 -5.40 -12.01 22.11
C ASP A 86 -4.22 -12.55 22.92
N ARG A 87 -4.25 -12.34 24.23
CA ARG A 87 -3.35 -13.05 25.15
C ARG A 87 -3.84 -14.48 25.29
N ASP A 88 -2.89 -15.39 25.44
CA ASP A 88 -3.18 -16.76 25.88
C ASP A 88 -3.81 -16.75 27.28
#